data_AF-A0A317FAY1-F1
#
_entry.id   AF-A0A317FAY1-F1
#
_cell.length_a   1.000
_cell.length_b   1.000
_cell.length_c   1.000
_cell.angle_alpha   90.00
_cell.angle_beta   90.00
_cell.angle_gamma   90.00
#
_symmetry.space_group_name_H-M   'P 1'
#
loop_
_entity.id
_entity.type
_entity.pdbx_description
1 polymer ?
#
loop_
_entity_poly.entity_id
_entity_poly.type
_entity_poly.pdbx_seq_one_letter_code
_entity_poly.pdbx_strand_id
1 'polypeptide(L)'
;MFDTAGTAPDLSLLLGPHDRAVFLGMADWRTRSGRVESSLFYVVLHRAGAQHWTQACRIVPDGRPGHLSVHVERIAEGDRCVELAAWFGERLHAQRGGA
;
A
#
# COMPACT_ATOMS: atom_id res chain seq x y z
N MET A 1 7.46 -4.21 -9.95
CA MET A 1 8.05 -3.02 -10.58
C MET A 1 8.01 -1.94 -9.52
N PHE A 2 9.06 -1.88 -8.72
CA PHE A 2 9.99 -0.76 -8.73
C PHE A 2 9.54 0.54 -9.45
N ASP A 3 10.09 1.68 -9.06
CA ASP A 3 10.07 2.85 -9.95
C ASP A 3 10.57 2.46 -11.37
N THR A 4 10.45 3.38 -12.34
CA THR A 4 10.97 3.17 -13.70
C THR A 4 12.45 2.76 -13.77
N ALA A 5 13.20 2.80 -12.65
CA ALA A 5 14.61 2.44 -12.53
C ALA A 5 14.89 1.15 -11.75
N GLY A 6 13.91 0.41 -11.22
CA GLY A 6 14.21 -0.81 -10.47
C GLY A 6 14.40 -0.59 -8.95
N THR A 7 13.98 0.54 -8.39
CA THR A 7 14.13 0.86 -6.96
C THR A 7 12.80 0.79 -6.20
N ALA A 8 12.81 0.21 -4.99
CA ALA A 8 11.65 0.23 -4.11
C ALA A 8 11.32 1.68 -3.71
N PRO A 9 10.04 2.05 -3.53
CA PRO A 9 9.68 3.42 -3.15
C PRO A 9 10.30 3.77 -1.81
N ASP A 10 10.76 5.01 -1.67
CA ASP A 10 11.24 5.53 -0.40
C ASP A 10 10.06 5.71 0.57
N LEU A 11 9.93 4.78 1.51
CA LEU A 11 8.88 4.81 2.54
C LEU A 11 9.23 5.71 3.73
N SER A 12 10.39 6.38 3.75
CA SER A 12 10.75 7.32 4.83
C SER A 12 9.76 8.48 4.96
N LEU A 13 9.04 8.81 3.88
CA LEU A 13 7.98 9.82 3.87
C LEU A 13 6.66 9.34 4.50
N LEU A 14 6.50 8.02 4.70
CA LEU A 14 5.28 7.40 5.23
C LEU A 14 5.49 6.80 6.62
N LEU A 15 6.69 6.30 6.92
CA LEU A 15 6.98 5.53 8.12
C LEU A 15 7.68 6.37 9.18
N GLY A 16 7.09 6.37 10.38
CA GLY A 16 7.79 6.73 11.60
C GLY A 16 8.84 5.68 12.00
N PRO A 17 9.70 6.00 12.99
CA PRO A 17 10.82 5.15 13.41
C PRO A 17 10.41 3.80 14.01
N HIS A 18 9.14 3.64 14.40
CA HIS A 18 8.59 2.41 14.99
C HIS A 18 7.53 1.76 14.10
N ASP A 19 7.29 2.32 12.93
CA ASP A 19 6.31 1.81 12.00
C ASP A 19 6.88 0.61 11.24
N ARG A 20 6.00 -0.26 10.78
CA ARG A 20 6.38 -1.42 9.97
C ARG A 20 5.52 -1.47 8.72
N ALA A 21 6.18 -1.58 7.56
CA ALA A 21 5.51 -1.87 6.31
C ALA A 21 5.71 -3.33 5.90
N VAL A 22 4.63 -3.96 5.44
CA VAL A 22 4.63 -5.29 4.82
C VAL A 22 4.24 -5.11 3.36
N PHE A 23 5.16 -5.44 2.46
CA PHE A 23 4.87 -5.47 1.03
C PHE A 23 4.05 -6.71 0.68
N LEU A 24 2.92 -6.52 0.02
CA LEU A 24 2.03 -7.61 -0.41
C LEU A 24 2.26 -8.01 -1.86
N GLY A 25 2.75 -7.10 -2.69
CA GLY A 25 3.00 -7.36 -4.10
C GLY A 25 2.70 -6.17 -4.99
N MET A 26 2.84 -6.39 -6.29
CA MET A 26 2.48 -5.43 -7.32
C MET A 26 1.39 -6.02 -8.20
N ALA A 27 0.39 -5.21 -8.54
CA ALA A 27 -0.60 -5.54 -9.54
C ALA A 27 -1.19 -4.27 -10.15
N ASP A 28 -1.85 -4.43 -11.29
CA ASP A 28 -2.67 -3.38 -11.86
C ASP A 28 -3.94 -3.20 -11.05
N TRP A 29 -4.30 -1.94 -10.82
CA TRP A 29 -5.47 -1.55 -10.06
C TRP A 29 -6.39 -0.69 -10.92
N ARG A 30 -7.65 -1.11 -11.06
CA ARG A 30 -8.68 -0.26 -11.67
C ARG A 30 -9.22 0.69 -10.60
N THR A 31 -8.88 1.97 -10.77
CA THR A 31 -9.38 3.06 -9.93
C THR A 31 -10.89 3.28 -10.14
N ARG A 32 -11.52 4.08 -9.27
CA ARG A 32 -12.95 4.42 -9.38
C ARG A 32 -13.31 5.17 -10.66
N SER A 33 -12.35 5.88 -11.28
CA SER A 33 -12.55 6.55 -12.57
C SER A 33 -12.42 5.61 -13.77
N GLY A 34 -12.16 4.32 -13.53
CA GLY A 34 -11.94 3.30 -14.57
C GLY A 34 -10.51 3.25 -15.10
N ARG A 35 -9.63 4.16 -14.70
CA ARG A 35 -8.21 4.12 -15.07
C ARG A 35 -7.52 2.93 -14.40
N VAL A 36 -6.74 2.19 -15.17
CA VAL A 36 -5.87 1.12 -14.67
C VAL A 36 -4.48 1.70 -14.42
N GLU A 37 -3.92 1.44 -13.25
CA GLU A 37 -2.57 1.87 -12.88
C GLU A 37 -1.84 0.78 -12.10
N SER A 38 -0.57 0.57 -12.44
CA SER A 38 0.30 -0.36 -11.70
C SER A 38 0.59 0.22 -10.33
N SER A 39 0.26 -0.55 -9.29
CA SER A 39 0.35 -0.12 -7.90
C SER A 39 1.15 -1.13 -7.08
N LEU A 40 1.88 -0.63 -6.10
CA LEU A 40 2.53 -1.40 -5.05
C LEU A 40 1.62 -1.45 -3.82
N PHE A 41 1.39 -2.63 -3.28
CA PHE A 41 0.45 -2.83 -2.19
C PHE A 41 1.18 -3.08 -0.87
N TYR A 42 0.79 -2.33 0.15
CA TYR A 42 1.40 -2.39 1.47
C TYR A 42 0.35 -2.45 2.56
N VAL A 43 0.70 -3.12 3.65
CA VAL A 43 0.04 -2.97 4.94
C VAL A 43 1.05 -2.38 5.90
N VAL A 44 0.69 -1.24 6.48
CA VAL A 44 1.54 -0.46 7.37
C VAL A 44 0.94 -0.47 8.76
N LEU A 45 1.71 -0.95 9.74
CA LEU A 45 1.41 -0.78 11.14
C LEU A 45 2.12 0.48 11.63
N HIS A 46 1.34 1.46 12.05
CA HIS A 46 1.85 2.66 12.67
C HIS A 46 1.89 2.55 14.18
N ARG A 47 2.93 3.11 14.79
CA ARG A 47 3.10 3.16 16.25
C ARG A 47 3.49 4.57 16.71
N ALA A 48 2.59 5.20 17.44
CA ALA A 48 2.78 6.53 18.01
C ALA A 48 2.49 6.50 19.52
N GLY A 49 3.56 6.31 20.33
CA GLY A 49 3.42 6.14 21.77
C GLY A 49 2.57 4.91 22.11
N ALA A 50 1.47 5.11 22.83
CA ALA A 50 0.53 4.03 23.17
C ALA A 50 -0.49 3.71 22.06
N GLN A 51 -0.55 4.52 21.00
CA GLN A 51 -1.51 4.35 19.91
C GLN A 51 -0.93 3.50 18.79
N HIS A 52 -1.74 2.56 18.30
CA HIS A 52 -1.41 1.70 17.18
C HIS A 52 -2.58 1.66 16.20
N TRP A 53 -2.29 1.74 14.90
CA TRP A 53 -3.28 1.50 13.86
C TRP A 53 -2.62 0.86 12.65
N THR A 54 -3.40 0.08 11.92
CA THR A 54 -2.94 -0.56 10.69
C THR A 54 -3.65 0.07 9.50
N GLN A 55 -2.87 0.48 8.52
CA GLN A 55 -3.32 1.05 7.26
C GLN A 55 -3.01 0.07 6.13
N ALA A 56 -3.99 -0.20 5.29
CA ALA A 56 -3.74 -0.84 4.01
C ALA A 56 -3.78 0.22 2.90
N CYS A 57 -2.69 0.31 2.16
CA CYS A 57 -2.51 1.33 1.14
C CYS A 57 -1.92 0.76 -0.14
N ARG A 58 -2.18 1.51 -1.22
CA ARG A 58 -1.51 1.33 -2.49
C ARG A 58 -0.65 2.56 -2.77
N ILE A 59 0.54 2.31 -3.28
CA ILE A 59 1.49 3.33 -3.67
C ILE A 59 1.61 3.27 -5.19
N VAL A 60 1.32 4.39 -5.84
CA VAL A 60 1.54 4.52 -7.28
C VAL A 60 2.95 5.02 -7.47
N PRO A 61 3.84 4.28 -8.16
CA PRO A 61 5.18 4.76 -8.46
C PRO A 61 5.11 6.11 -9.17
N ASP A 62 5.75 7.11 -8.59
CA ASP A 62 5.97 8.41 -9.22
C ASP A 62 7.47 8.56 -9.48
N GLY A 63 7.85 9.06 -10.65
CA GLY A 63 9.24 9.29 -11.03
C GLY A 63 9.83 10.56 -10.42
N ARG A 64 9.03 11.37 -9.72
CA ARG A 64 9.49 12.60 -9.06
C ARG A 64 10.27 12.29 -7.78
N PRO A 65 11.54 12.70 -7.66
CA PRO A 65 12.32 12.51 -6.45
C PRO A 65 11.64 13.16 -5.23
N GLY A 66 11.65 12.46 -4.10
CA GLY A 66 11.06 12.95 -2.85
C GLY A 66 9.52 13.05 -2.87
N HIS A 67 8.86 12.40 -3.82
CA HIS A 67 7.40 12.37 -3.90
C HIS A 67 6.88 10.93 -3.76
N LEU A 68 5.83 10.75 -2.97
CA LEU A 68 5.19 9.46 -2.75
C LEU A 68 3.67 9.61 -2.83
N SER A 69 3.05 9.02 -3.84
CA SER A 69 1.59 9.02 -4.00
C SER A 69 0.99 7.81 -3.27
N VAL A 70 0.47 8.05 -2.07
CA VAL A 70 -0.14 7.02 -1.23
C VAL A 70 -1.66 7.13 -1.28
N HIS A 71 -2.34 6.05 -1.65
CA HIS A 71 -3.79 5.95 -1.56
C HIS A 71 -4.17 4.96 -0.46
N VAL A 72 -4.90 5.47 0.52
CA VAL A 72 -5.40 4.66 1.64
C VAL A 72 -6.68 3.96 1.22
N GLU A 73 -6.66 2.63 1.25
CA GLU A 73 -7.82 1.82 0.93
C GLU A 73 -8.61 1.44 2.19
N ARG A 74 -7.91 1.24 3.32
CA ARG A 74 -8.54 0.93 4.62
C ARG A 74 -7.64 1.29 5.79
N ILE A 75 -8.25 1.63 6.93
CA ILE A 75 -7.59 1.83 8.22
C ILE A 75 -8.33 1.00 9.27
N ALA A 76 -7.60 0.41 10.22
CA ALA A 76 -8.14 -0.26 11.39
C ALA A 76 -7.32 0.08 12.64
N GLU A 77 -7.95 0.06 13.81
CA GLU A 77 -7.28 0.23 15.09
C GLU A 77 -6.48 -1.02 15.48
N GLY A 78 -5.31 -0.82 16.10
CA GLY A 78 -4.44 -1.88 16.59
C GLY A 78 -3.60 -2.55 15.49
N ASP A 79 -2.97 -3.67 15.85
CA ASP A 79 -2.24 -4.53 14.91
C ASP A 79 -3.21 -5.48 14.22
N ARG A 80 -3.52 -5.17 12.97
CA ARG A 80 -4.43 -5.89 12.09
C ARG A 80 -3.75 -6.28 10.79
N CYS A 81 -2.42 -6.44 10.81
CA CYS A 81 -1.64 -6.64 9.60
C CYS A 81 -2.11 -7.85 8.78
N VAL A 82 -2.34 -8.98 9.45
CA VAL A 82 -2.78 -10.24 8.80
C VAL A 82 -4.18 -10.08 8.21
N GLU A 83 -5.10 -9.47 8.95
CA GLU A 83 -6.48 -9.26 8.52
C GLU A 83 -6.55 -8.35 7.28
N LEU A 84 -5.85 -7.23 7.31
CA LEU A 84 -5.80 -6.29 6.20
C LEU A 84 -5.05 -6.85 4.99
N ALA A 85 -4.02 -7.68 5.21
CA ALA A 85 -3.32 -8.37 4.13
C ALA A 85 -4.22 -9.39 3.42
N ALA A 86 -4.97 -10.20 4.18
CA ALA A 86 -5.94 -11.15 3.63
C ALA A 86 -7.03 -10.43 2.82
N TRP A 87 -7.61 -9.38 3.41
CA TRP A 87 -8.60 -8.52 2.73
C TRP A 87 -8.05 -7.94 1.42
N PHE A 88 -6.79 -7.48 1.41
CA PHE A 88 -6.17 -6.99 0.19
C PHE A 88 -6.00 -8.09 -0.85
N GLY A 89 -5.54 -9.27 -0.44
CA GLY A 89 -5.38 -10.44 -1.30
C GLY A 89 -6.69 -10.79 -2.03
N GLU A 90 -7.80 -10.89 -1.30
CA GLU A 90 -9.13 -11.13 -1.87
C GLU A 90 -9.50 -10.07 -2.92
N ARG A 91 -9.23 -8.79 -2.61
CA ARG A 91 -9.52 -7.66 -3.51
C ARG A 91 -8.68 -7.72 -4.79
N LEU A 92 -7.40 -8.07 -4.67
CA LEU A 92 -6.49 -8.23 -5.82
C LEU A 92 -6.93 -9.41 -6.71
N HIS A 93 -7.42 -10.49 -6.11
CA HIS A 93 -8.00 -11.60 -6.86
C HIS A 93 -9.27 -11.18 -7.61
N ALA A 94 -10.18 -10.44 -6.98
CA ALA A 94 -11.41 -9.96 -7.61
C ALA A 94 -11.15 -9.04 -8.82
N GLN A 95 -10.11 -8.20 -8.77
CA GLN A 95 -9.72 -7.32 -9.88
C GLN A 95 -9.24 -8.09 -11.13
N ARG A 96 -8.69 -9.31 -10.96
CA ARG A 96 -8.21 -10.15 -12.08
C ARG A 96 -9.33 -10.94 -12.77
N GLY A 97 -10.46 -11.18 -12.09
CA GLY A 97 -11.59 -11.97 -12.59
C GLY A 97 -12.65 -11.17 -13.34
N GLY A 98 -12.51 -9.86 -13.45
CA GLY A 98 -13.46 -8.96 -14.12
C GLY A 98 -13.04 -8.58 -15.55
N ALA A 99 -12.71 -9.58 -16.37
CA ALA A 99 -12.47 -9.44 -17.81
C ALA A 99 -13.70 -9.91 -18.60
#